data_AF-A0A2T4CCP2-F1
#
_entry.id   AF-A0A2T4CCP2-F1
#
_cell.length_a   1.000
_cell.length_b   1.000
_cell.length_c   1.000
_cell.angle_alpha   90.00
_cell.angle_beta   90.00
_cell.angle_gamma   90.00
#
_symmetry.space_group_name_H-M   'P 1'
#
loop_
_entity.id
_entity.type
_entity.pdbx_description
1 polymer ?
#
loop_
_entity_poly.entity_id
_entity_poly.type
_entity_poly.pdbx_seq_one_letter_code
_entity_poly.pdbx_strand_id
1 'polypeptide(L)'
;MEELSYHQRALVRDFNRPFNDITREEKLWYLRTGLEAEHRSCQFWMCAWRTFDPPLDEPLPRIPAYQFQDICNKTVPFHILRGHWRLAGILNNYIYRQWFKPYRSEIEYGQIHERRLGYNGEIATGTAGHNVVVDHQHYVLQPLFQALLLVLNPTDWNGEDSSSIEKIPVILIRTGVEDGLREPITFEPIADKIDAYIGENTIRTTVEAAIGFVMDLETREARAFGLRPDPIASWDPDAAFHEWREIMPYDQLVGPGSWFVDDERYPEWSGAGHRMDTVESVENEQRELRHYAYSQGRETTLIRQ
;
A
#
# COMPACT_ATOMS: atom_id res chain seq x y z
N MET A 1 -5.93 -35.31 23.47
CA MET A 1 -6.34 -33.91 23.26
C MET A 1 -5.26 -33.32 22.39
N GLU A 2 -5.55 -33.05 21.12
CA GLU A 2 -4.60 -32.29 20.29
C GLU A 2 -4.40 -30.91 20.90
N GLU A 3 -3.14 -30.51 21.01
CA GLU A 3 -2.77 -29.21 21.55
C GLU A 3 -3.14 -28.15 20.51
N LEU A 4 -4.01 -27.20 20.89
CA LEU A 4 -4.38 -26.10 20.00
C LEU A 4 -3.14 -25.30 19.59
N SER A 5 -3.07 -24.89 18.33
CA SER A 5 -2.00 -24.02 17.84
C SER A 5 -2.03 -22.62 18.47
N TYR A 6 -0.98 -21.81 18.27
CA TYR A 6 -0.97 -20.43 18.76
C TYR A 6 -2.14 -19.61 18.23
N HIS A 7 -2.43 -19.70 16.93
CA HIS A 7 -3.51 -18.97 16.28
C HIS A 7 -4.89 -19.48 16.70
N GLN A 8 -5.07 -20.79 16.85
CA GLN A 8 -6.30 -21.36 17.40
C GLN A 8 -6.55 -20.87 18.84
N ARG A 9 -5.51 -20.79 19.67
CA ARG A 9 -5.60 -20.21 21.03
C ARG A 9 -5.93 -18.72 21.02
N ALA A 10 -5.38 -17.96 20.07
CA ALA A 10 -5.72 -16.55 19.90
C ALA A 10 -7.21 -16.38 19.57
N LEU A 11 -7.74 -17.15 18.62
CA LEU A 11 -9.17 -17.20 18.30
C LEU A 11 -10.04 -17.58 19.52
N VAL A 12 -9.65 -18.62 20.28
CA VAL A 12 -10.36 -19.03 21.49
C VAL A 12 -10.41 -17.91 22.54
N ARG A 13 -9.30 -17.18 22.71
CA ARG A 13 -9.22 -16.04 23.62
C ARG A 13 -10.10 -14.89 23.14
N ASP A 14 -10.01 -14.55 21.86
CA ASP A 14 -10.68 -13.38 21.30
C ASP A 14 -12.21 -13.57 21.21
N PHE A 15 -12.68 -14.79 20.95
CA PHE A 15 -14.11 -15.14 20.94
C PHE A 15 -14.63 -15.72 22.28
N ASN A 16 -13.74 -15.96 23.25
CA ASN A 16 -14.06 -16.53 24.57
C ASN A 16 -14.91 -17.82 24.51
N ARG A 17 -14.57 -18.75 23.61
CA ARG A 17 -15.25 -20.05 23.45
C ARG A 17 -14.32 -21.10 22.79
N PRO A 18 -14.63 -22.40 22.90
CA PRO A 18 -13.84 -23.46 22.26
C PRO A 18 -13.69 -23.25 20.75
N PHE A 19 -12.53 -23.63 20.19
CA PHE A 19 -12.23 -23.42 18.76
C PHE A 19 -13.24 -24.07 17.81
N ASN A 20 -13.79 -25.23 18.21
CA ASN A 20 -14.79 -25.96 17.43
C ASN A 20 -16.15 -25.26 17.41
N ASP A 21 -16.43 -24.36 18.36
CA ASP A 21 -17.67 -23.59 18.45
C ASP A 21 -17.58 -22.25 17.71
N ILE A 22 -16.39 -21.91 17.18
CA ILE A 22 -16.18 -20.74 16.34
C ILE A 22 -16.65 -21.08 14.92
N THR A 23 -17.62 -20.30 14.42
CA THR A 23 -18.21 -20.54 13.10
C THR A 23 -17.20 -20.27 11.98
N ARG A 24 -17.50 -20.80 10.79
CA ARG A 24 -16.68 -20.56 9.60
C ARG A 24 -16.60 -19.07 9.28
N GLU A 25 -17.72 -18.35 9.38
CA GLU A 25 -17.78 -16.92 9.08
C GLU A 25 -16.91 -16.10 10.04
N GLU A 26 -16.88 -16.47 11.31
CA GLU A 26 -16.06 -15.80 12.32
C GLU A 26 -14.57 -16.07 12.13
N LYS A 27 -14.22 -17.28 11.68
CA LYS A 27 -12.85 -17.62 11.27
C LYS A 27 -12.44 -16.81 10.06
N LEU A 28 -13.28 -16.71 9.03
CA LEU A 28 -13.01 -15.91 7.83
C LEU A 28 -12.89 -14.41 8.16
N TRP A 29 -13.73 -13.88 9.04
CA TRP A 29 -13.61 -12.50 9.52
C TRP A 29 -12.29 -12.27 10.26
N TYR A 30 -11.91 -13.17 11.17
CA TYR A 30 -10.64 -13.08 11.90
C TYR A 30 -9.46 -13.03 10.93
N LEU A 31 -9.46 -13.96 9.98
CA LEU A 31 -8.47 -14.10 8.93
C LEU A 31 -8.39 -12.87 8.02
N ARG A 32 -9.54 -12.35 7.56
CA ARG A 32 -9.63 -11.12 6.76
C ARG A 32 -9.00 -9.94 7.50
N THR A 33 -9.41 -9.70 8.75
CA THR A 33 -8.90 -8.53 9.50
C THR A 33 -7.40 -8.65 9.80
N GLY A 34 -6.87 -9.87 9.94
CA GLY A 34 -5.44 -10.13 10.04
C GLY A 34 -4.68 -9.69 8.79
N LEU A 35 -5.17 -10.03 7.60
CA LEU A 35 -4.56 -9.61 6.35
C LEU A 35 -4.64 -8.11 6.12
N GLU A 36 -5.76 -7.48 6.50
CA GLU A 36 -5.87 -6.03 6.43
C GLU A 36 -4.83 -5.35 7.31
N ALA A 37 -4.52 -5.92 8.48
CA ALA A 37 -3.46 -5.43 9.37
C ALA A 37 -2.07 -5.60 8.76
N GLU A 38 -1.79 -6.77 8.19
CA GLU A 38 -0.52 -7.04 7.53
C GLU A 38 -0.34 -6.16 6.29
N HIS A 39 -1.37 -6.05 5.46
CA HIS A 39 -1.39 -5.19 4.29
C HIS A 39 -1.13 -3.73 4.70
N ARG A 40 -1.82 -3.22 5.74
CA ARG A 40 -1.60 -1.86 6.25
C ARG A 40 -0.17 -1.65 6.76
N SER A 41 0.35 -2.58 7.54
CA SER A 41 1.73 -2.54 8.07
C SER A 41 2.76 -2.56 6.94
N CYS A 42 2.61 -3.46 5.99
CA CYS A 42 3.53 -3.62 4.86
C CYS A 42 3.52 -2.41 3.94
N GLN A 43 2.34 -1.82 3.66
CA GLN A 43 2.23 -0.58 2.87
C GLN A 43 3.07 0.54 3.48
N PHE A 44 3.04 0.72 4.80
CA PHE A 44 3.88 1.71 5.46
C PHE A 44 5.39 1.41 5.30
N TRP A 45 5.81 0.19 5.60
CA TRP A 45 7.24 -0.18 5.55
C TRP A 45 7.84 -0.24 4.15
N MET A 46 7.05 -0.58 3.14
CA MET A 46 7.53 -0.74 1.77
C MET A 46 7.41 0.56 0.98
N CYS A 47 6.29 1.27 1.07
CA CYS A 47 6.03 2.43 0.22
C CYS A 47 6.57 3.75 0.81
N ALA A 48 6.54 3.92 2.13
CA ALA A 48 6.99 5.18 2.76
C ALA A 48 8.48 5.19 3.12
N TRP A 49 9.06 4.03 3.45
CA TRP A 49 10.46 3.95 3.91
C TRP A 49 11.47 3.64 2.79
N ARG A 50 11.02 3.14 1.63
CA ARG A 50 11.90 2.68 0.54
C ARG A 50 11.52 3.27 -0.82
N THR A 51 11.09 4.53 -0.84
CA THR A 51 10.80 5.24 -2.09
C THR A 51 12.04 5.28 -2.98
N PHE A 52 11.90 4.80 -4.21
CA PHE A 52 12.94 4.87 -5.22
C PHE A 52 13.29 6.34 -5.54
N ASP A 53 14.55 6.69 -5.35
CA ASP A 53 15.12 7.99 -5.70
C ASP A 53 16.10 7.79 -6.88
N PRO A 54 15.65 7.99 -8.14
CA PRO A 54 16.52 7.78 -9.29
C PRO A 54 17.65 8.82 -9.30
N PRO A 55 18.90 8.43 -9.59
CA PRO A 55 19.94 9.41 -9.85
C PRO A 55 19.57 10.21 -11.11
N LEU A 56 19.40 11.52 -10.95
CA LEU A 56 18.98 12.42 -12.04
C LEU A 56 20.07 12.66 -13.09
N ASP A 57 21.34 12.39 -12.73
CA ASP A 57 22.52 12.76 -13.51
C ASP A 57 23.30 11.56 -14.07
N GLU A 58 22.81 10.33 -13.88
CA GLU A 58 23.50 9.09 -14.29
C GLU A 58 22.63 8.21 -15.19
N PRO A 59 23.21 7.37 -16.07
CA PRO A 59 22.45 6.34 -16.76
C PRO A 59 21.74 5.46 -15.72
N LEU A 60 20.46 5.11 -15.96
CA LEU A 60 19.65 4.32 -15.04
C LEU A 60 20.46 3.11 -14.51
N PRO A 61 20.78 3.05 -13.21
CA PRO A 61 21.55 1.96 -12.66
C PRO A 61 20.78 0.64 -12.80
N ARG A 62 21.48 -0.49 -12.73
CA ARG A 62 20.82 -1.80 -12.56
C ARG A 62 19.92 -1.73 -11.33
N ILE A 63 18.61 -1.79 -11.55
CA ILE A 63 17.57 -1.72 -10.51
C ILE A 63 17.78 -2.90 -9.54
N PRO A 64 18.17 -2.67 -8.28
CA PRO A 64 18.25 -3.72 -7.27
C PRO A 64 16.85 -4.31 -6.99
N ALA A 65 16.80 -5.56 -6.52
CA ALA A 65 15.54 -6.27 -6.29
C ALA A 65 14.55 -5.50 -5.39
N TYR A 66 15.04 -4.73 -4.42
CA TYR A 66 14.17 -3.91 -3.56
C TYR A 66 13.56 -2.69 -4.28
N GLN A 67 14.22 -2.14 -5.30
CA GLN A 67 13.66 -1.07 -6.15
C GLN A 67 12.64 -1.64 -7.15
N PHE A 68 12.84 -2.88 -7.61
CA PHE A 68 11.85 -3.57 -8.45
C PHE A 68 10.51 -3.76 -7.73
N GLN A 69 10.55 -4.06 -6.42
CA GLN A 69 9.38 -4.11 -5.55
C GLN A 69 8.72 -2.73 -5.33
N ASP A 70 9.48 -1.65 -5.49
CA ASP A 70 8.98 -0.28 -5.35
C ASP A 70 8.34 0.26 -6.65
N ILE A 71 8.51 -0.45 -7.76
CA ILE A 71 8.07 -0.05 -9.11
C ILE A 71 6.87 -0.88 -9.58
N CYS A 72 6.92 -2.20 -9.45
CA CYS A 72 5.85 -3.08 -9.92
C CYS A 72 4.62 -3.05 -9.00
N ASN A 73 3.46 -3.32 -9.59
CA ASN A 73 2.15 -3.36 -8.93
C ASN A 73 1.71 -2.03 -8.30
N LYS A 74 2.39 -0.93 -8.63
CA LYS A 74 1.97 0.43 -8.28
C LYS A 74 1.37 1.13 -9.47
N THR A 75 0.33 1.92 -9.21
CA THR A 75 -0.41 2.64 -10.25
C THR A 75 0.37 3.82 -10.78
N VAL A 76 1.03 4.60 -9.91
CA VAL A 76 1.81 5.80 -10.30
C VAL A 76 3.02 6.01 -9.38
N PRO A 77 4.16 6.50 -9.90
CA PRO A 77 5.28 6.93 -9.08
C PRO A 77 4.98 8.24 -8.34
N PHE A 78 5.32 8.26 -7.05
CA PHE A 78 5.46 9.48 -6.25
C PHE A 78 6.94 9.81 -6.09
N HIS A 79 7.32 11.03 -6.45
CA HIS A 79 8.65 11.56 -6.22
C HIS A 79 8.57 12.68 -5.20
N ILE A 80 9.17 12.46 -4.03
CA ILE A 80 9.33 13.48 -3.01
C ILE A 80 10.75 14.03 -3.15
N LEU A 81 10.87 15.26 -3.65
CA LEU A 81 12.16 15.88 -3.94
C LEU A 81 13.03 15.86 -2.67
N ARG A 82 14.29 15.41 -2.80
CA ARG A 82 15.26 15.30 -1.68
C ARG A 82 14.84 14.35 -0.54
N GLY A 83 13.92 13.42 -0.80
CA GLY A 83 13.67 12.25 0.05
C GLY A 83 13.19 12.59 1.47
N HIS A 84 11.95 13.06 1.61
CA HIS A 84 11.36 13.33 2.93
C HIS A 84 10.50 12.16 3.42
N TRP A 85 11.12 11.09 3.93
CA TRP A 85 10.44 9.84 4.33
C TRP A 85 9.30 10.03 5.34
N ARG A 86 9.34 11.06 6.20
CA ARG A 86 8.22 11.38 7.11
C ARG A 86 6.98 11.84 6.36
N LEU A 87 7.18 12.66 5.32
CA LEU A 87 6.09 13.11 4.46
C LEU A 87 5.51 11.91 3.69
N ALA A 88 6.37 10.99 3.25
CA ALA A 88 5.94 9.74 2.61
C ALA A 88 5.02 8.91 3.52
N GLY A 89 5.33 8.82 4.82
CA GLY A 89 4.49 8.11 5.80
C GLY A 89 3.11 8.74 5.98
N ILE A 90 3.06 10.07 6.11
CA ILE A 90 1.80 10.82 6.27
C ILE A 90 0.96 10.74 4.99
N LEU A 91 1.60 10.90 3.84
CA LEU A 91 0.96 10.76 2.54
C LEU A 91 0.41 9.34 2.34
N ASN A 92 1.17 8.32 2.73
CA ASN A 92 0.70 6.93 2.68
C ASN A 92 -0.56 6.73 3.53
N ASN A 93 -0.62 7.30 4.73
CA ASN A 93 -1.82 7.26 5.57
C ASN A 93 -3.03 7.92 4.91
N TYR A 94 -2.84 9.09 4.30
CA TYR A 94 -3.90 9.78 3.57
C TYR A 94 -4.39 8.95 2.39
N ILE A 95 -3.49 8.51 1.51
CA ILE A 95 -3.83 7.72 0.31
C ILE A 95 -4.53 6.42 0.70
N TYR A 96 -4.01 5.72 1.71
CA TYR A 96 -4.60 4.46 2.18
C TYR A 96 -6.07 4.63 2.56
N ARG A 97 -6.42 5.71 3.28
CA ARG A 97 -7.80 5.97 3.72
C ARG A 97 -8.73 6.39 2.57
N GLN A 98 -8.19 6.95 1.49
CA GLN A 98 -8.98 7.26 0.29
C GLN A 98 -9.30 5.97 -0.50
N TRP A 99 -8.28 5.14 -0.72
CA TRP A 99 -8.35 3.97 -1.58
C TRP A 99 -8.94 2.74 -0.90
N PHE A 100 -8.48 2.40 0.30
CA PHE A 100 -8.87 1.18 0.98
C PHE A 100 -10.30 1.26 1.50
N LYS A 101 -11.14 0.29 1.11
CA LYS A 101 -12.49 0.08 1.60
C LYS A 101 -12.47 -1.16 2.48
N PRO A 102 -12.65 -1.02 3.81
CA PRO A 102 -12.66 -2.15 4.73
C PRO A 102 -13.58 -3.27 4.26
N TYR A 103 -13.11 -4.51 4.36
CA TYR A 103 -13.78 -5.73 3.89
C TYR A 103 -14.04 -5.81 2.37
N ARG A 104 -14.06 -4.70 1.65
CA ARG A 104 -14.50 -4.63 0.25
C ARG A 104 -13.37 -4.48 -0.75
N SER A 105 -12.25 -3.90 -0.35
CA SER A 105 -11.06 -3.86 -1.18
C SER A 105 -10.48 -5.27 -1.32
N GLU A 106 -10.10 -5.62 -2.53
CA GLU A 106 -9.25 -6.78 -2.75
C GLU A 106 -7.90 -6.51 -2.08
N ILE A 107 -7.42 -7.46 -1.27
CA ILE A 107 -6.10 -7.35 -0.66
C ILE A 107 -5.13 -7.97 -1.66
N GLU A 108 -4.44 -7.13 -2.41
CA GLU A 108 -3.47 -7.56 -3.42
C GLU A 108 -2.17 -8.16 -2.80
N TYR A 109 -2.15 -8.44 -1.49
CA TYR A 109 -0.95 -8.87 -0.79
C TYR A 109 -0.77 -10.40 -0.78
N GLY A 110 0.33 -10.84 -1.41
CA GLY A 110 0.80 -12.23 -1.38
C GLY A 110 2.04 -12.56 -2.24
N GLN A 111 2.71 -11.59 -2.88
CA GLN A 111 3.80 -11.89 -3.84
C GLN A 111 5.18 -11.37 -3.43
N ILE A 112 5.23 -10.52 -2.41
CA ILE A 112 6.46 -9.85 -1.96
C ILE A 112 7.02 -10.48 -0.66
N HIS A 113 6.18 -11.16 0.14
CA HIS A 113 6.59 -11.67 1.45
C HIS A 113 7.43 -12.96 1.36
N GLU A 114 7.01 -13.95 0.56
CA GLU A 114 7.74 -15.24 0.53
C GLU A 114 9.08 -15.18 -0.18
N ARG A 115 9.24 -14.27 -1.15
CA ARG A 115 10.58 -13.99 -1.66
C ARG A 115 11.50 -13.40 -0.60
N ARG A 116 10.99 -12.73 0.43
CA ARG A 116 11.87 -12.18 1.47
C ARG A 116 12.51 -13.28 2.34
N LEU A 117 11.82 -14.39 2.58
CA LEU A 117 12.36 -15.51 3.35
C LEU A 117 13.29 -16.39 2.51
N GLY A 118 12.97 -16.62 1.23
CA GLY A 118 13.88 -17.31 0.30
C GLY A 118 15.12 -16.49 -0.08
N TYR A 119 14.97 -15.18 -0.32
CA TYR A 119 16.08 -14.33 -0.78
C TYR A 119 17.09 -13.98 0.33
N ASN A 120 16.66 -13.88 1.59
CA ASN A 120 17.60 -13.63 2.69
C ASN A 120 18.52 -14.83 2.97
N GLY A 121 18.12 -16.04 2.56
CA GLY A 121 18.95 -17.26 2.68
C GLY A 121 20.11 -17.33 1.69
N GLU A 122 19.94 -16.79 0.47
CA GLU A 122 20.96 -16.86 -0.59
C GLU A 122 21.98 -15.71 -0.55
N ILE A 123 21.67 -14.59 0.10
CA ILE A 123 22.59 -13.44 0.23
C ILE A 123 23.70 -13.70 1.27
N ALA A 124 23.53 -14.69 2.15
CA ALA A 124 24.51 -14.99 3.20
C ALA A 124 25.73 -15.81 2.72
N THR A 125 25.73 -16.37 1.50
CA THR A 125 26.81 -17.30 1.06
C THR A 125 27.77 -16.75 0.02
N GLY A 126 27.72 -15.47 -0.32
CA GLY A 126 28.89 -14.76 -0.86
C GLY A 126 29.54 -15.38 -2.11
N THR A 127 28.75 -15.77 -3.10
CA THR A 127 29.26 -16.05 -4.46
C THR A 127 28.30 -15.52 -5.49
N ALA A 128 28.85 -14.81 -6.48
CA ALA A 128 28.15 -14.18 -7.60
C ALA A 128 27.03 -15.08 -8.17
N GLY A 129 25.78 -14.69 -7.94
CA GLY A 129 24.58 -15.34 -8.44
C GLY A 129 23.56 -14.26 -8.73
N HIS A 130 23.14 -14.17 -9.98
CA HIS A 130 22.31 -13.09 -10.47
C HIS A 130 20.95 -13.06 -9.77
N ASN A 131 20.58 -11.90 -9.23
CA ASN A 131 19.24 -11.58 -8.71
C ASN A 131 18.21 -11.61 -9.86
N VAL A 132 17.83 -12.79 -10.33
CA VAL A 132 16.76 -12.95 -11.31
C VAL A 132 15.47 -13.18 -10.55
N VAL A 133 14.49 -12.33 -10.80
CA VAL A 133 13.09 -12.53 -10.42
C VAL A 133 12.59 -13.75 -11.21
N VAL A 134 12.66 -14.95 -10.63
CA VAL A 134 12.38 -16.25 -11.30
C VAL A 134 10.92 -16.36 -11.80
N ASP A 135 10.02 -15.69 -11.10
CA ASP A 135 8.61 -15.56 -11.40
C ASP A 135 8.23 -14.07 -11.51
N HIS A 136 8.11 -13.60 -12.74
CA HIS A 136 7.78 -12.23 -13.10
C HIS A 136 6.30 -12.06 -13.41
N GLN A 137 5.50 -13.14 -13.39
CA GLN A 137 4.09 -13.11 -13.79
C GLN A 137 3.24 -12.23 -12.87
N HIS A 138 3.74 -12.00 -11.66
CA HIS A 138 3.07 -11.25 -10.62
C HIS A 138 3.70 -9.88 -10.33
N TYR A 139 4.68 -9.49 -11.13
CA TYR A 139 5.35 -8.19 -11.05
C TYR A 139 5.02 -7.41 -12.32
N VAL A 140 3.91 -6.67 -12.28
CA VAL A 140 3.40 -5.92 -13.43
C VAL A 140 3.79 -4.46 -13.30
N LEU A 141 4.57 -3.95 -14.26
CA LEU A 141 4.75 -2.51 -14.42
C LEU A 141 3.46 -1.92 -15.00
N GLN A 142 2.72 -1.15 -14.22
CA GLN A 142 1.46 -0.58 -14.68
C GLN A 142 1.72 0.43 -15.81
N PRO A 143 0.90 0.47 -16.87
CA PRO A 143 0.95 1.52 -17.88
C PRO A 143 0.84 2.93 -17.28
N LEU A 144 -0.04 3.13 -16.29
CA LEU A 144 -0.17 4.41 -15.57
C LEU A 144 1.14 4.82 -14.86
N PHE A 145 1.93 3.85 -14.38
CA PHE A 145 3.20 4.12 -13.70
C PHE A 145 4.21 4.77 -14.65
N GLN A 146 4.15 4.39 -15.92
CA GLN A 146 5.01 4.96 -16.96
C GLN A 146 4.44 6.26 -17.52
N ALA A 147 3.12 6.42 -17.55
CA ALA A 147 2.42 7.50 -18.22
C ALA A 147 2.29 8.79 -17.39
N LEU A 148 2.23 8.67 -16.06
CA LEU A 148 1.94 9.78 -15.16
C LEU A 148 2.89 9.78 -13.96
N LEU A 149 3.44 10.95 -13.62
CA LEU A 149 4.33 11.16 -12.48
C LEU A 149 3.75 12.21 -11.54
N LEU A 150 3.83 11.95 -10.23
CA LEU A 150 3.50 12.91 -9.18
C LEU A 150 4.77 13.38 -8.48
N VAL A 151 4.98 14.69 -8.40
CA VAL A 151 6.14 15.29 -7.74
C VAL A 151 5.69 16.20 -6.61
N LEU A 152 6.16 15.89 -5.40
CA LEU A 152 5.95 16.68 -4.20
C LEU A 152 7.24 17.39 -3.81
N ASN A 153 7.13 18.67 -3.52
CA ASN A 153 8.21 19.45 -2.95
C ASN A 153 8.05 19.49 -1.42
N PRO A 154 8.97 18.91 -0.63
CA PRO A 154 8.82 18.86 0.81
C PRO A 154 8.84 20.24 1.48
N THR A 155 9.28 21.30 0.80
CA THR A 155 9.20 22.67 1.36
C THR A 155 7.77 23.17 1.48
N ASP A 156 6.83 22.56 0.77
CA ASP A 156 5.42 22.93 0.81
C ASP A 156 4.68 22.23 1.98
N TRP A 157 5.36 21.30 2.69
CA TRP A 157 4.86 20.61 3.88
C TRP A 157 5.33 21.31 5.17
N ASN A 158 4.37 21.81 5.94
CA ASN A 158 4.58 22.56 7.18
C ASN A 158 4.36 21.73 8.45
N GLY A 159 4.22 20.42 8.31
CA GLY A 159 3.93 19.51 9.41
C GLY A 159 2.44 19.14 9.51
N GLU A 160 1.72 19.23 8.40
CA GLU A 160 0.37 18.70 8.25
C GLU A 160 0.36 17.20 8.53
N ASP A 161 -0.70 16.72 9.16
CA ASP A 161 -0.97 15.30 9.37
C ASP A 161 -1.79 14.70 8.21
N SER A 162 -2.11 13.42 8.29
CA SER A 162 -2.85 12.73 7.22
C SER A 162 -4.28 13.25 7.06
N SER A 163 -4.80 14.03 8.00
CA SER A 163 -6.13 14.65 7.91
C SER A 163 -6.12 16.01 7.21
N SER A 164 -4.95 16.61 7.01
CA SER A 164 -4.79 17.97 6.49
C SER A 164 -3.82 18.10 5.32
N ILE A 165 -3.11 17.03 4.97
CA ILE A 165 -2.14 16.97 3.85
C ILE A 165 -2.78 17.20 2.47
N GLU A 166 -4.10 17.09 2.36
CA GLU A 166 -4.87 17.17 1.12
C GLU A 166 -4.65 18.47 0.32
N LYS A 167 -4.31 19.57 1.01
CA LYS A 167 -4.12 20.90 0.42
C LYS A 167 -2.70 21.18 -0.07
N ILE A 168 -1.77 20.26 0.16
CA ILE A 168 -0.37 20.45 -0.24
C ILE A 168 -0.29 20.48 -1.78
N PRO A 169 0.44 21.43 -2.37
CA PRO A 169 0.70 21.45 -3.79
C PRO A 169 1.45 20.20 -4.26
N VAL A 170 1.04 19.67 -5.40
CA VAL A 170 1.68 18.58 -6.13
C VAL A 170 1.76 18.94 -7.60
N ILE A 171 2.85 18.52 -8.25
CA ILE A 171 3.03 18.65 -9.68
C ILE A 171 2.65 17.32 -10.33
N LEU A 172 1.71 17.36 -11.27
CA LEU A 172 1.36 16.22 -12.13
C LEU A 172 2.03 16.38 -13.49
N ILE A 173 2.68 15.32 -13.96
CA ILE A 173 3.44 15.32 -15.21
C ILE A 173 2.99 14.13 -16.06
N ARG A 174 2.51 14.40 -17.27
CA ARG A 174 2.34 13.37 -18.31
C ARG A 174 3.69 13.14 -18.98
N THR A 175 4.13 11.89 -19.03
CA THR A 175 5.43 11.52 -19.60
C THR A 175 5.39 11.42 -21.14
N GLY A 176 4.18 11.31 -21.71
CA GLY A 176 3.97 11.03 -23.13
C GLY A 176 3.97 9.53 -23.47
N VAL A 177 4.19 8.64 -22.49
CA VAL A 177 4.02 7.20 -22.68
C VAL A 177 2.53 6.88 -22.63
N GLU A 178 1.99 6.36 -23.73
CA GLU A 178 0.57 5.98 -23.84
C GLU A 178 0.36 4.48 -24.04
N ASP A 179 1.45 3.73 -24.26
CA ASP A 179 1.41 2.29 -24.51
C ASP A 179 0.76 1.52 -23.35
N GLY A 180 -0.27 0.73 -23.66
CA GLY A 180 -0.98 -0.09 -22.70
C GLY A 180 -2.04 0.64 -21.87
N LEU A 181 -2.22 1.95 -22.06
CA LEU A 181 -3.36 2.68 -21.51
C LEU A 181 -4.63 2.38 -22.31
N ARG A 182 -5.78 2.49 -21.65
CA ARG A 182 -7.07 2.40 -22.33
C ARG A 182 -7.30 3.57 -23.28
N GLU A 183 -6.94 4.77 -22.84
CA GLU A 183 -7.07 6.02 -23.59
C GLU A 183 -6.03 7.04 -23.10
N PRO A 184 -5.68 8.04 -23.92
CA PRO A 184 -4.74 9.10 -23.54
C PRO A 184 -5.12 9.80 -22.22
N ILE A 185 -4.11 10.24 -21.48
CA ILE A 185 -4.32 10.99 -20.24
C ILE A 185 -4.52 12.47 -20.57
N THR A 186 -5.66 13.02 -20.18
CA THR A 186 -5.97 14.46 -20.28
C THR A 186 -6.26 15.03 -18.90
N PHE A 187 -5.87 16.27 -18.65
CA PHE A 187 -6.20 16.97 -17.40
C PHE A 187 -7.56 17.67 -17.42
N GLU A 188 -8.34 17.53 -18.50
CA GLU A 188 -9.69 18.08 -18.62
C GLU A 188 -10.63 17.73 -17.45
N PRO A 189 -10.64 16.47 -16.92
CA PRO A 189 -11.53 16.12 -15.81
C PRO A 189 -11.25 16.84 -14.50
N ILE A 190 -10.07 17.45 -14.36
CA ILE A 190 -9.67 18.20 -13.16
C ILE A 190 -9.35 19.65 -13.47
N ALA A 191 -9.77 20.18 -14.62
CA ALA A 191 -9.39 21.51 -15.09
C ALA A 191 -9.77 22.64 -14.11
N ASP A 192 -10.87 22.48 -13.36
CA ASP A 192 -11.35 23.39 -12.32
C ASP A 192 -10.53 23.33 -11.02
N LYS A 193 -9.71 22.29 -10.85
CA LYS A 193 -8.84 22.06 -9.68
C LYS A 193 -7.37 22.34 -9.97
N ILE A 194 -7.04 22.88 -11.15
CA ILE A 194 -5.67 23.23 -11.54
C ILE A 194 -5.34 24.62 -11.01
N ASP A 195 -4.31 24.70 -10.18
CA ASP A 195 -3.79 25.97 -9.66
C ASP A 195 -2.96 26.70 -10.71
N ALA A 196 -2.20 25.96 -11.52
CA ALA A 196 -1.36 26.52 -12.57
C ALA A 196 -0.97 25.48 -13.62
N TYR A 197 -0.85 25.93 -14.87
CA TYR A 197 -0.16 25.20 -15.93
C TYR A 197 1.32 25.59 -15.90
N ILE A 198 2.18 24.62 -15.63
CA ILE A 198 3.64 24.81 -15.62
C ILE A 198 4.22 24.56 -17.02
N GLY A 199 3.59 23.68 -17.79
CA GLY A 199 3.90 23.39 -19.19
C GLY A 199 2.78 22.61 -19.86
N GLU A 200 2.96 22.26 -21.13
CA GLU A 200 1.94 21.54 -21.92
C GLU A 200 1.53 20.19 -21.30
N ASN A 201 2.49 19.51 -20.65
CA ASN A 201 2.28 18.21 -20.02
C ASN A 201 2.35 18.25 -18.50
N THR A 202 2.41 19.44 -17.92
CA THR A 202 2.72 19.62 -16.50
C THR A 202 1.81 20.65 -15.85
N ILE A 203 1.14 20.24 -14.78
CA ILE A 203 0.23 21.10 -14.01
C ILE A 203 0.61 21.08 -12.53
N ARG A 204 0.23 22.13 -11.81
CA ARG A 204 0.22 22.18 -10.36
C ARG A 204 -1.23 22.11 -9.88
N THR A 205 -1.48 21.26 -8.89
CA THR A 205 -2.76 21.08 -8.23
C THR A 205 -2.52 20.67 -6.77
N THR A 206 -3.55 20.25 -6.05
CA THR A 206 -3.44 19.74 -4.67
C THR A 206 -3.27 18.23 -4.63
N VAL A 207 -2.74 17.71 -3.52
CA VAL A 207 -2.71 16.26 -3.25
C VAL A 207 -4.11 15.65 -3.42
N GLU A 208 -5.15 16.27 -2.88
CA GLU A 208 -6.54 15.80 -3.02
C GLU A 208 -6.96 15.58 -4.47
N ALA A 209 -6.81 16.61 -5.30
CA ALA A 209 -7.22 16.57 -6.70
C ALA A 209 -6.39 15.56 -7.50
N ALA A 210 -5.09 15.48 -7.22
CA ALA A 210 -4.20 14.53 -7.88
C ALA A 210 -4.50 13.08 -7.52
N ILE A 211 -4.72 12.77 -6.24
CA ILE A 211 -5.08 11.42 -5.79
C ILE A 211 -6.43 11.02 -6.38
N GLY A 212 -7.44 11.91 -6.33
CA GLY A 212 -8.74 11.65 -6.93
C GLY A 212 -8.62 11.34 -8.44
N PHE A 213 -7.84 12.13 -9.17
CA PHE A 213 -7.58 11.90 -10.59
C PHE A 213 -6.91 10.54 -10.86
N VAL A 214 -5.89 10.18 -10.08
CA VAL A 214 -5.21 8.88 -10.20
C VAL A 214 -6.17 7.71 -9.94
N MET A 215 -7.02 7.81 -8.92
CA MET A 215 -8.01 6.78 -8.59
C MET A 215 -9.07 6.62 -9.69
N ASP A 216 -9.49 7.72 -10.33
CA ASP A 216 -10.39 7.67 -11.48
C ASP A 216 -9.73 6.99 -12.70
N LEU A 217 -8.45 7.28 -12.95
CA LEU A 217 -7.68 6.59 -13.98
C LEU A 217 -7.51 5.11 -13.67
N GLU A 218 -7.15 4.75 -12.43
CA GLU A 218 -7.04 3.35 -12.00
C GLU A 218 -8.36 2.60 -12.20
N THR A 219 -9.47 3.20 -11.80
CA THR A 219 -10.81 2.65 -12.00
C THR A 219 -11.11 2.43 -13.49
N ARG A 220 -10.72 3.40 -14.34
CA ARG A 220 -10.87 3.31 -15.79
C ARG A 220 -10.06 2.15 -16.37
N GLU A 221 -8.79 2.04 -16.00
CA GLU A 221 -7.91 0.98 -16.50
C GLU A 221 -8.37 -0.40 -15.98
N ALA A 222 -8.75 -0.51 -14.71
CA ALA A 222 -9.27 -1.75 -14.13
C ALA A 222 -10.58 -2.20 -14.80
N ARG A 223 -11.47 -1.27 -15.18
CA ARG A 223 -12.67 -1.61 -15.97
C ARG A 223 -12.36 -2.12 -17.36
N ALA A 224 -11.27 -1.65 -17.98
CA ALA A 224 -10.88 -2.05 -19.32
C ALA A 224 -10.11 -3.37 -19.36
N PHE A 225 -9.23 -3.61 -18.37
CA PHE A 225 -8.24 -4.68 -18.40
C PHE A 225 -8.35 -5.67 -17.23
N GLY A 226 -9.21 -5.41 -16.24
CA GLY A 226 -9.18 -6.10 -14.96
C GLY A 226 -8.04 -5.60 -14.05
N LEU A 227 -8.03 -6.11 -12.81
CA LEU A 227 -6.92 -5.89 -11.89
C LEU A 227 -5.67 -6.63 -12.39
N ARG A 228 -4.52 -5.98 -12.26
CA ARG A 228 -3.23 -6.52 -12.69
C ARG A 228 -2.20 -6.35 -11.58
N PRO A 229 -1.49 -7.41 -11.17
CA PRO A 229 -1.69 -8.79 -11.60
C PRO A 229 -3.08 -9.30 -11.14
N ASP A 230 -3.60 -10.35 -11.80
CA ASP A 230 -4.91 -10.91 -11.42
C ASP A 230 -4.83 -11.39 -9.95
N PRO A 231 -5.67 -10.88 -9.03
CA PRO A 231 -5.58 -11.21 -7.61
C PRO A 231 -5.80 -12.69 -7.31
N ILE A 232 -6.64 -13.38 -8.08
CA ILE A 232 -6.93 -14.81 -7.91
C ILE A 232 -5.77 -15.64 -8.47
N ALA A 233 -5.31 -15.32 -9.68
CA ALA A 233 -4.19 -16.04 -10.28
C ALA A 233 -2.86 -15.79 -9.55
N SER A 234 -2.75 -14.66 -8.87
CA SER A 234 -1.56 -14.27 -8.09
C SER A 234 -1.67 -14.61 -6.62
N TRP A 235 -2.76 -15.25 -6.21
CA TRP A 235 -2.93 -15.65 -4.84
C TRP A 235 -2.10 -16.89 -4.56
N ASP A 236 -1.15 -16.72 -3.63
CA ASP A 236 -0.45 -17.83 -2.98
C ASP A 236 -0.78 -17.80 -1.48
N PRO A 237 -1.56 -18.78 -1.00
CA PRO A 237 -1.96 -18.83 0.39
C PRO A 237 -0.84 -19.26 1.35
N ASP A 238 0.25 -19.86 0.86
CA ASP A 238 1.43 -20.12 1.69
C ASP A 238 2.28 -18.86 1.87
N ALA A 239 2.33 -18.03 0.81
CA ALA A 239 3.06 -16.77 0.80
C ALA A 239 2.40 -15.64 1.61
N ALA A 240 1.07 -15.62 1.67
CA ALA A 240 0.34 -14.52 2.28
C ALA A 240 0.36 -14.60 3.82
N PHE A 241 0.25 -15.80 4.40
CA PHE A 241 0.31 -16.10 5.84
C PHE A 241 0.27 -17.62 5.94
N HIS A 242 1.30 -18.24 6.51
CA HIS A 242 1.47 -19.69 6.47
C HIS A 242 0.56 -20.40 7.49
N GLU A 243 0.04 -19.64 8.45
CA GLU A 243 -0.72 -20.11 9.60
C GLU A 243 -2.23 -20.21 9.34
N TRP A 244 -2.71 -19.89 8.11
CA TRP A 244 -4.11 -20.08 7.70
C TRP A 244 -4.53 -21.53 7.83
N ARG A 245 -3.59 -22.43 7.51
CA ARG A 245 -3.74 -23.89 7.60
C ARG A 245 -4.23 -24.35 8.96
N GLU A 246 -3.89 -23.61 10.01
CA GLU A 246 -4.28 -23.93 11.39
C GLU A 246 -5.71 -23.50 11.72
N ILE A 247 -6.26 -22.53 10.97
CA ILE A 247 -7.57 -21.93 11.22
C ILE A 247 -8.64 -22.52 10.27
N MET A 248 -8.32 -22.69 8.98
CA MET A 248 -9.24 -23.10 7.91
C MET A 248 -8.52 -23.99 6.86
N PRO A 249 -9.14 -25.09 6.39
CA PRO A 249 -8.60 -25.92 5.30
C PRO A 249 -8.53 -25.21 3.93
N TYR A 250 -7.56 -25.58 3.10
CA TYR A 250 -7.29 -24.98 1.76
C TYR A 250 -8.45 -25.04 0.78
N ASP A 251 -9.12 -26.18 0.72
CA ASP A 251 -10.20 -26.45 -0.22
C ASP A 251 -11.42 -25.54 0.02
N GLN A 252 -11.42 -24.77 1.11
CA GLN A 252 -12.49 -23.84 1.48
C GLN A 252 -12.08 -22.36 1.37
N LEU A 253 -10.88 -22.09 0.87
CA LEU A 253 -10.31 -20.75 0.69
C LEU A 253 -9.92 -20.56 -0.78
N VAL A 254 -10.40 -19.46 -1.37
CA VAL A 254 -9.84 -18.91 -2.61
C VAL A 254 -9.65 -17.44 -2.33
N GLY A 255 -8.40 -16.94 -2.40
CA GLY A 255 -7.97 -15.54 -2.35
C GLY A 255 -8.40 -14.75 -1.12
N PRO A 256 -7.62 -13.79 -0.57
CA PRO A 256 -8.13 -12.86 0.43
C PRO A 256 -9.08 -11.82 -0.16
N GLY A 257 -10.19 -12.31 -0.68
CA GLY A 257 -11.14 -11.51 -1.40
C GLY A 257 -12.09 -10.78 -0.47
N SER A 258 -12.79 -9.82 -1.05
CA SER A 258 -13.87 -9.12 -0.37
C SER A 258 -14.98 -10.04 0.17
N TRP A 259 -15.11 -11.25 -0.39
CA TRP A 259 -16.08 -12.27 0.04
C TRP A 259 -15.77 -12.99 1.35
N PHE A 260 -14.61 -12.74 1.99
CA PHE A 260 -14.29 -13.35 3.28
C PHE A 260 -15.16 -12.82 4.42
N VAL A 261 -15.67 -11.61 4.28
CA VAL A 261 -16.52 -10.99 5.28
C VAL A 261 -17.86 -10.67 4.65
N ASP A 262 -18.91 -11.18 5.26
CA ASP A 262 -20.27 -10.72 5.03
C ASP A 262 -20.41 -9.33 5.69
N ASP A 263 -20.48 -8.28 4.88
CA ASP A 263 -20.53 -6.90 5.35
C ASP A 263 -21.92 -6.51 5.89
N GLU A 264 -22.97 -7.31 5.65
CA GLU A 264 -24.24 -7.17 6.35
C GLU A 264 -24.11 -7.64 7.81
N ARG A 265 -23.34 -8.70 8.04
CA ARG A 265 -23.05 -9.23 9.37
C ARG A 265 -22.00 -8.42 10.13
N TYR A 266 -21.05 -7.82 9.42
CA TYR A 266 -20.00 -6.97 9.97
C TYR A 266 -20.04 -5.58 9.32
N PRO A 267 -21.04 -4.74 9.67
CA PRO A 267 -21.24 -3.44 9.03
C PRO A 267 -20.17 -2.40 9.38
N GLU A 268 -19.47 -2.61 10.49
CA GLU A 268 -18.40 -1.73 10.97
C GLU A 268 -17.04 -2.40 10.86
N TRP A 269 -16.05 -1.62 10.42
CA TRP A 269 -14.67 -2.09 10.37
C TRP A 269 -14.14 -2.32 11.78
N SER A 270 -13.66 -3.54 12.03
CA SER A 270 -13.17 -3.97 13.33
C SER A 270 -12.05 -5.02 13.15
N GLY A 271 -11.54 -5.54 14.27
CA GLY A 271 -10.45 -6.51 14.25
C GLY A 271 -9.06 -5.89 14.05
N ALA A 272 -8.11 -6.71 13.60
CA ALA A 272 -6.71 -6.33 13.57
C ALA A 272 -6.41 -5.19 12.58
N GLY A 273 -7.00 -5.21 11.38
CA GLY A 273 -6.81 -4.17 10.36
C GLY A 273 -7.26 -2.80 10.86
N HIS A 274 -8.43 -2.74 11.48
CA HIS A 274 -8.95 -1.52 12.08
C HIS A 274 -8.01 -0.97 13.17
N ARG A 275 -7.52 -1.84 14.07
CA ARG A 275 -6.56 -1.44 15.12
C ARG A 275 -5.25 -0.93 14.53
N MET A 276 -4.74 -1.59 13.50
CA MET A 276 -3.50 -1.19 12.82
C MET A 276 -3.63 0.21 12.20
N ASP A 277 -4.78 0.56 11.60
CA ASP A 277 -4.98 1.90 11.02
C ASP A 277 -5.29 2.98 12.06
N THR A 278 -6.13 2.68 13.05
CA THR A 278 -6.63 3.69 14.00
C THR A 278 -5.74 3.91 15.21
N VAL A 279 -4.94 2.92 15.59
CA VAL A 279 -4.02 3.01 16.74
C VAL A 279 -2.59 3.09 16.25
N GLU A 280 -2.09 2.01 15.64
CA GLU A 280 -0.65 1.86 15.36
C GLU A 280 -0.16 2.90 14.32
N SER A 281 -0.93 3.11 13.24
CA SER A 281 -0.60 4.08 12.20
C SER A 281 -0.71 5.53 12.69
N VAL A 282 -1.69 5.83 13.55
CA VAL A 282 -1.88 7.16 14.15
C VAL A 282 -0.77 7.47 15.16
N GLU A 283 -0.43 6.53 16.05
CA GLU A 283 0.67 6.70 17.00
C GLU A 283 2.00 6.94 16.31
N ASN A 284 2.26 6.20 15.23
CA ASN A 284 3.44 6.35 14.41
C ASN A 284 3.47 7.72 13.70
N GLU A 285 2.36 8.16 13.10
CA GLU A 285 2.25 9.49 12.50
C GLU A 285 2.52 10.60 13.53
N GLN A 286 1.88 10.52 14.70
CA GLN A 286 2.08 11.50 15.77
C GLN A 286 3.53 11.52 16.28
N ARG A 287 4.19 10.35 16.33
CA ARG A 287 5.62 10.27 16.64
C ARG A 287 6.44 11.01 15.59
N GLU A 288 6.20 10.79 14.31
CA GLU A 288 6.97 11.44 13.25
C GLU A 288 6.75 12.96 13.20
N LEU A 289 5.53 13.43 13.46
CA LEU A 289 5.23 14.85 13.56
C LEU A 289 5.97 15.53 14.73
N ARG A 290 6.06 14.87 15.90
CA ARG A 290 6.88 15.36 17.02
C ARG A 290 8.36 15.46 16.65
N HIS A 291 8.89 14.44 15.97
CA HIS A 291 10.28 14.44 15.52
C HIS A 291 10.54 15.55 14.49
N TYR A 292 9.59 15.79 13.59
CA TYR A 292 9.67 16.89 12.63
C TYR A 292 9.66 18.25 13.35
N ALA A 293 8.72 18.51 14.26
CA ALA A 293 8.65 19.75 15.03
C ALA A 293 9.97 20.02 15.77
N TYR A 294 10.54 18.99 16.42
CA TYR A 294 11.84 19.09 17.07
C TYR A 294 12.96 19.46 16.08
N SER A 295 13.01 18.84 14.90
CA SER A 295 14.01 19.15 13.86
C SER A 295 13.91 20.58 13.31
N GLN A 296 12.71 21.18 13.38
CA GLN A 296 12.46 22.56 12.97
C GLN A 296 12.70 23.58 14.10
N GLY A 297 13.18 23.14 15.27
CA GLY A 297 13.35 24.02 16.44
C GLY A 297 12.03 24.53 17.02
N ARG A 298 10.90 23.88 16.71
CA ARG A 298 9.59 24.20 17.29
C ARG A 298 9.45 23.41 18.59
N GLU A 299 9.38 24.10 19.73
CA GLU A 299 9.13 23.49 21.03
C GLU A 299 7.77 22.78 21.01
N THR A 300 7.74 21.46 21.13
CA THR A 300 6.50 20.69 21.24
C THR A 300 5.92 20.88 22.63
N THR A 301 5.12 21.93 22.82
CA THR A 301 4.22 22.03 23.97
C THR A 301 3.08 21.05 23.72
N LEU A 302 3.19 19.82 24.22
CA LEU A 302 2.04 18.92 24.29
C LEU A 302 1.76 18.48 25.72
N ILE A 303 0.60 18.95 26.15
CA ILE A 303 -0.22 18.53 27.26
C ILE A 303 -0.25 17.01 27.31
N ARG A 304 0.19 16.45 28.44
CA ARG A 304 -0.15 15.09 28.84
C ARG A 304 -1.66 15.05 29.10
N GLN A 305 -2.39 14.24 28.35
CA GLN A 305 -3.64 13.63 28.80
C GLN A 305 -3.42 12.12 28.82
#